data_AF-A0A520YYP3-F1
#
_entry.id   AF-A0A520YYP3-F1
#
_cell.length_a   1.000
_cell.length_b   1.000
_cell.length_c   1.000
_cell.angle_alpha   90.00
_cell.angle_beta   90.00
_cell.angle_gamma   90.00
#
_symmetry.space_group_name_H-M   'P 1'
#
loop_
_entity.id
_entity.type
_entity.pdbx_description
1 polymer ?
#
loop_
_entity_poly.entity_id
_entity_poly.type
_entity_poly.pdbx_seq_one_letter_code
_entity_poly.pdbx_strand_id
1 'polypeptide(L)' 'MAITASVALLQGCVRGMDISDEELVARMSECMSDSNKTPGMAVSCGNYQKECKRRGKATGNYIC' A
#
# COMPACT_ATOMS: atom_id res chain seq x y z
N MET A 1 -33.83 20.27 20.21
CA MET A 1 -32.36 20.38 20.13
C MET A 1 -31.87 19.20 19.32
N ALA A 2 -31.44 19.43 18.07
CA ALA A 2 -30.90 18.37 17.21
C ALA A 2 -29.37 18.41 17.33
N ILE A 3 -28.77 17.35 17.87
CA ILE A 3 -27.32 17.19 17.95
C ILE A 3 -26.86 16.61 16.61
N THR A 4 -26.41 17.48 15.68
CA THR A 4 -25.75 17.06 14.44
C THR A 4 -24.32 16.62 14.76
N ALA A 5 -24.12 15.34 15.06
CA ALA A 5 -22.80 14.74 15.20
C ALA A 5 -22.15 14.66 13.81
N SER A 6 -21.20 15.56 13.54
CA SER A 6 -20.38 15.54 12.33
C SER A 6 -19.34 14.42 12.47
N VAL A 7 -19.67 13.22 12.00
CA VAL A 7 -18.71 12.12 11.87
C VAL A 7 -17.80 12.47 10.70
N ALA A 8 -16.70 13.16 10.98
CA ALA A 8 -15.60 13.32 10.05
C ALA A 8 -14.94 11.94 9.88
N LEU A 9 -15.40 11.20 8.88
CA LEU A 9 -14.69 10.02 8.37
C LEU A 9 -13.30 10.50 7.94
N LEU A 10 -12.28 10.21 8.76
CA LEU A 10 -10.88 10.20 8.38
C LEU A 10 -10.71 9.12 7.30
N GLN A 11 -11.15 9.41 6.07
CA GLN A 11 -10.67 8.72 4.89
C GLN A 11 -9.20 9.10 4.79
N GLY A 12 -8.34 8.30 5.44
CA GLY A 12 -6.90 8.45 5.32
C GLY A 12 -6.59 8.50 3.84
N CYS A 13 -6.07 9.64 3.37
CA CYS A 13 -5.67 9.82 1.98
C CYS A 13 -4.56 8.81 1.72
N VAL A 14 -4.92 7.62 1.22
CA VAL A 14 -3.96 6.64 0.74
C VAL A 14 -3.40 7.22 -0.54
N ARG A 15 -2.33 8.01 -0.42
CA ARG A 15 -1.50 8.38 -1.56
C ARG A 15 -0.90 7.08 -2.10
N GLY A 16 -1.24 6.74 -3.34
CA GLY A 16 -0.56 5.67 -4.06
C GLY A 16 0.92 6.01 -4.22
N MET A 17 1.76 4.98 -4.40
CA MET A 17 3.17 5.21 -4.70
C MET A 17 3.36 5.53 -6.18
N ASP A 18 4.24 6.49 -6.43
CA ASP A 18 4.66 6.91 -7.77
C ASP A 18 5.87 6.08 -8.21
N ILE A 19 5.63 4.80 -8.52
CA ILE A 19 6.62 3.86 -9.06
C ILE A 19 5.98 3.04 -10.19
N SER A 20 6.80 2.54 -11.12
CA SER A 20 6.31 1.64 -12.18
C SER A 20 5.84 0.30 -11.62
N ASP A 21 5.04 -0.43 -12.39
CA ASP A 21 4.61 -1.78 -12.03
C ASP A 21 5.79 -2.75 -11.90
N GLU A 22 6.78 -2.63 -12.79
CA GLU A 22 7.99 -3.45 -12.78
C GLU A 22 8.84 -3.21 -11.52
N GLU A 23 9.02 -1.93 -11.14
CA GLU A 23 9.70 -1.57 -9.90
C GLU A 23 8.93 -2.09 -8.68
N LEU A 24 7.61 -1.97 -8.66
CA LEU A 24 6.77 -2.47 -7.57
C LEU A 24 6.93 -3.99 -7.36
N VAL A 25 6.94 -4.77 -8.44
CA VAL A 25 7.16 -6.23 -8.40
C VAL A 25 8.57 -6.57 -7.93
N ALA A 26 9.59 -5.85 -8.41
CA ALA A 26 10.98 -6.07 -8.00
C ALA A 26 11.16 -5.83 -6.50
N ARG A 27 10.63 -4.72 -5.98
CA ARG A 27 10.68 -4.39 -4.54
C ARG A 27 9.90 -5.36 -3.69
N MET A 28 8.73 -5.83 -4.16
CA MET A 28 7.98 -6.85 -3.45
C MET A 28 8.75 -8.18 -3.41
N SER A 29 9.41 -8.54 -4.49
CA SER A 29 10.23 -9.77 -4.57
C SER A 29 11.39 -9.72 -3.58
N GLU A 30 12.11 -8.58 -3.51
CA GLU A 30 13.13 -8.30 -2.49
C GLU A 30 12.53 -8.42 -1.07
N CYS A 31 11.33 -7.90 -0.88
CA CYS A 31 10.58 -8.03 0.36
C CYS A 31 10.17 -9.48 0.70
N MET A 32 10.11 -10.41 -0.24
CA MET A 32 9.84 -11.81 0.05
C MET A 32 11.11 -12.63 0.27
N SER A 33 12.22 -12.26 -0.38
CA SER A 33 13.47 -13.01 -0.32
C SER A 33 14.33 -12.70 0.91
N ASP A 34 14.24 -11.50 1.47
CA ASP A 34 15.11 -11.11 2.60
C ASP A 34 14.48 -11.47 3.97
N SER A 35 15.11 -12.35 4.73
CA SER A 35 14.65 -12.71 6.08
C SER A 35 15.10 -11.72 7.18
N ASN A 36 16.04 -10.82 6.90
CA ASN A 36 16.67 -9.91 7.86
C ASN A 36 16.38 -8.43 7.56
N LYS A 37 15.11 -8.11 7.32
CA LYS A 37 14.68 -6.74 7.04
C LYS A 37 14.93 -5.81 8.22
N THR A 38 15.49 -4.65 7.91
CA THR A 38 15.47 -3.53 8.86
C THR A 38 14.02 -3.10 9.13
N PRO A 39 13.72 -2.49 10.29
CA PRO A 39 12.39 -1.96 10.57
C PRO A 39 11.85 -1.01 9.48
N GLY A 40 12.72 -0.17 8.91
CA GLY A 40 12.35 0.74 7.81
C GLY A 40 12.00 0.00 6.52
N MET A 41 12.72 -1.07 6.19
CA MET A 41 12.38 -1.95 5.07
C MET A 41 11.04 -2.65 5.31
N ALA A 42 10.78 -3.17 6.51
CA ALA A 42 9.52 -3.84 6.83
C ALA A 42 8.30 -2.91 6.61
N VAL A 43 8.40 -1.64 7.01
CA VAL A 43 7.36 -0.63 6.74
C VAL A 43 7.18 -0.41 5.23
N SER A 44 8.29 -0.29 4.50
CA SER A 44 8.26 -0.11 3.04
C SER A 44 7.63 -1.31 2.32
N CYS A 45 7.94 -2.53 2.74
CA CYS A 45 7.31 -3.76 2.24
C CYS A 45 5.80 -3.77 2.47
N GLY A 46 5.34 -3.30 3.63
CA GLY A 46 3.92 -3.12 3.89
C GLY A 46 3.26 -2.11 2.93
N ASN A 47 3.99 -1.08 2.50
CA ASN A 47 3.50 -0.12 1.52
C ASN A 47 3.45 -0.71 0.10
N TYR A 48 4.49 -1.43 -0.35
CA TYR A 48 4.49 -2.18 -1.62
C TYR A 48 3.30 -3.14 -1.70
N GLN A 49 3.08 -3.93 -0.65
CA GLN A 49 1.93 -4.85 -0.61
C GLN A 49 0.57 -4.12 -0.69
N LYS A 50 0.42 -2.99 0.00
CA LYS A 50 -0.82 -2.19 -0.05
C LYS A 50 -1.06 -1.63 -1.45
N GLU A 51 0.00 -1.15 -2.11
CA GLU A 51 -0.09 -0.60 -3.46
C GLU A 51 -0.41 -1.67 -4.50
N CYS A 52 0.19 -2.86 -4.40
CA CYS A 52 -0.19 -3.99 -5.24
C CYS A 52 -1.67 -4.34 -5.11
N LYS A 53 -2.19 -4.40 -3.87
CA LYS A 53 -3.62 -4.61 -3.63
C LYS A 53 -4.47 -3.47 -4.21
N ARG A 54 -4.01 -2.22 -4.13
CA ARG A 54 -4.71 -1.05 -4.67
C ARG A 54 -4.77 -1.11 -6.20
N ARG A 55 -3.63 -1.33 -6.87
CA ARG A 55 -3.54 -1.47 -8.33
C ARG A 55 -4.31 -2.69 -8.81
N GLY A 56 -4.27 -3.80 -8.09
CA GLY A 56 -5.01 -5.00 -8.45
C GLY A 56 -6.52 -4.87 -8.31
N LYS A 57 -7.01 -4.11 -7.32
CA LYS A 57 -8.43 -3.74 -7.26
C LYS A 57 -8.83 -2.80 -8.40
N ALA A 58 -7.93 -1.93 -8.85
CA ALA A 58 -8.21 -0.95 -9.91
C ALA A 58 -8.19 -1.57 -11.32
N THR A 59 -7.27 -2.50 -11.58
CA THR A 59 -7.07 -3.12 -12.90
C THR A 59 -7.75 -4.48 -13.04
N GLY A 60 -8.17 -5.10 -11.93
CA GLY A 60 -8.62 -6.49 -11.88
C GLY A 60 -7.47 -7.51 -11.88
N ASN A 61 -6.21 -7.08 -12.00
CA ASN A 61 -5.03 -7.93 -12.04
C ASN A 61 -4.12 -7.64 -10.85
N TYR A 62 -3.83 -8.63 -10.02
CA TYR A 62 -2.89 -8.44 -8.93
C TYR A 62 -1.47 -8.26 -9.49
N ILE A 63 -0.92 -7.05 -9.37
CA ILE A 63 0.43 -6.69 -9.84
C ILE A 63 1.38 -6.79 -8.64
N CYS A 64 1.68 -8.01 -8.25
CA CYS A 64 2.59 -8.49 -7.22
C CYS A 64 2.61 -10.03 -7.36
#